data_AF-A0A957GL79-F1
#
_entry.id   AF-A0A957GL79-F1
#
_cell.length_a   1.000
_cell.length_b   1.000
_cell.length_c   1.000
_cell.angle_alpha   90.00
_cell.angle_beta   90.00
_cell.angle_gamma   90.00
#
_symmetry.space_group_name_H-M   'P 1'
#
loop_
_entity.id
_entity.type
_entity.pdbx_description
1 polymer ?
#
loop_
_entity_poly.entity_id
_entity_poly.type
_entity_poly.pdbx_seq_one_letter_code
_entity_poly.pdbx_strand_id
1 'polypeptide(L)'
;MKACDLVIQNVTGLHARPAREFVNVAKQFKAKIQVQHGEKKVNAKSLISILALGVRSGGMIRVEADGVDETEAMVALETAVSSGLGENHHHQQPATSNGKTAPVPATPVDSNIITGLPAAPGIAIGPIFQLTRQTITVRQSFAGVEAEKATLAAALTTAQEQLAALRDQMATQAAEEAAIFDVHRDILDDPDLEELVHGLIENGQSAAQAWQSSVEARANIMAGLDDPLLAARAADLRDVGERVLRILAGDEATGASLP
;
A
#
# COMPACT_ATOMS: atom_id res chain seq x y z
N MET A 1 5.09 -6.66 29.31
CA MET A 1 3.98 -6.89 28.37
C MET A 1 2.69 -6.29 28.92
N LYS A 2 2.11 -5.32 28.20
CA LYS A 2 0.79 -4.72 28.47
C LYS A 2 -0.20 -5.02 27.35
N ALA A 3 -1.49 -5.11 27.69
CA ALA A 3 -2.56 -5.31 26.72
C ALA A 3 -3.78 -4.43 27.06
N CYS A 4 -4.48 -3.92 26.05
CA CYS A 4 -5.75 -3.24 26.20
C CYS A 4 -6.68 -3.54 25.01
N ASP A 5 -7.98 -3.46 25.26
CA ASP A 5 -8.99 -3.60 24.22
C ASP A 5 -9.52 -2.21 23.86
N LEU A 6 -9.49 -1.87 22.57
CA LEU A 6 -9.91 -0.58 22.02
C LEU A 6 -11.03 -0.79 20.99
N VAL A 7 -11.98 0.14 20.94
CA VAL A 7 -13.05 0.13 19.93
C VAL A 7 -12.76 1.19 18.88
N ILE A 8 -12.68 0.79 17.62
CA ILE A 8 -12.47 1.70 16.51
C ILE A 8 -13.79 2.38 16.17
N GLN A 9 -13.91 3.68 16.47
CA GLN A 9 -15.13 4.46 16.20
C GLN A 9 -15.13 5.13 14.82
N ASN A 10 -13.97 5.15 14.14
CA ASN A 10 -13.80 5.68 12.79
C ASN A 10 -14.81 5.10 11.80
N VAL A 11 -15.41 5.94 10.96
CA VAL A 11 -16.48 5.51 10.04
C VAL A 11 -15.92 4.56 8.99
N THR A 12 -14.69 4.79 8.53
CA THR A 12 -13.97 3.87 7.65
C THR A 12 -13.44 2.62 8.33
N GLY A 13 -13.51 2.53 9.66
CA GLY A 13 -12.66 1.60 10.38
C GLY A 13 -11.17 1.89 10.16
N LEU A 14 -10.35 0.85 10.27
CA LEU A 14 -8.89 0.95 10.19
C LEU A 14 -8.40 0.77 8.73
N HIS A 15 -8.98 1.56 7.81
CA HIS A 15 -8.77 1.49 6.37
C HIS A 15 -8.43 2.90 5.86
N ALA A 16 -7.21 3.14 5.39
CA ALA A 16 -6.67 4.44 4.97
C ALA A 16 -6.13 5.35 6.10
N ARG A 17 -6.54 6.63 6.17
CA ARG A 17 -5.92 7.64 7.04
C ARG A 17 -5.88 7.23 8.52
N PRO A 18 -6.93 6.63 9.11
CA PRO A 18 -6.86 6.13 10.48
C PRO A 18 -5.80 5.05 10.68
N ALA A 19 -5.65 4.12 9.73
CA ALA A 19 -4.61 3.09 9.78
C ALA A 19 -3.21 3.70 9.73
N ARG A 20 -3.01 4.70 8.87
CA ARG A 20 -1.74 5.44 8.76
C ARG A 20 -1.40 6.14 10.07
N GLU A 21 -2.35 6.86 10.66
CA GLU A 21 -2.13 7.55 11.93
C GLU A 21 -1.81 6.55 13.06
N PHE A 22 -2.55 5.45 13.13
CA PHE A 22 -2.29 4.39 14.09
C PHE A 22 -0.88 3.81 13.95
N VAL A 23 -0.47 3.49 12.72
CA VAL A 23 0.88 2.97 12.41
C VAL A 23 1.95 4.00 12.72
N ASN A 24 1.73 5.28 12.41
CA ASN A 24 2.67 6.37 12.70
C ASN A 24 2.91 6.52 14.19
N VAL A 25 1.86 6.43 15.01
CA VAL A 25 2.00 6.40 16.48
C VAL A 25 2.77 5.15 16.90
N ALA A 26 2.41 3.96 16.40
CA ALA A 26 3.10 2.72 16.75
C ALA A 26 4.60 2.73 16.39
N LYS A 27 4.98 3.35 15.26
CA LYS A 27 6.38 3.47 14.79
C LYS A 27 7.26 4.35 15.68
N GLN A 28 6.69 5.22 16.51
CA GLN A 28 7.46 6.08 17.43
C GLN A 28 8.11 5.30 18.59
N PHE A 29 7.61 4.09 18.87
CA PHE A 29 8.02 3.28 20.01
C PHE A 29 8.95 2.15 19.59
N LYS A 30 9.87 1.77 20.48
CA LYS A 30 10.76 0.62 20.33
C LYS A 30 10.06 -0.70 20.62
N ALA A 31 9.03 -0.69 21.47
CA ALA A 31 8.24 -1.86 21.82
C ALA A 31 7.75 -2.62 20.59
N LYS A 32 7.68 -3.95 20.72
CA LYS A 32 6.95 -4.80 19.79
C LYS A 32 5.47 -4.61 20.08
N ILE A 33 4.73 -4.09 19.11
CA ILE A 33 3.31 -3.80 19.26
C ILE A 33 2.54 -4.69 18.30
N GLN A 34 1.57 -5.44 18.81
CA GLN A 34 0.71 -6.33 18.05
C GLN A 34 -0.75 -5.92 18.21
N VAL A 35 -1.51 -6.05 17.14
CA VAL A 35 -2.96 -5.82 17.12
C VAL A 35 -3.66 -7.10 16.76
N GLN A 36 -4.68 -7.47 17.52
CA GLN A 36 -5.52 -8.63 17.28
C GLN A 36 -6.96 -8.20 17.00
N HIS A 37 -7.57 -8.80 15.97
CA HIS A 37 -9.00 -8.71 15.69
C HIS A 37 -9.52 -10.10 15.30
N GLY A 38 -10.43 -10.64 16.13
CA GLY A 38 -10.85 -12.04 16.01
C GLY A 38 -9.65 -13.00 16.16
N GLU A 39 -9.45 -13.86 15.17
CA GLU A 39 -8.35 -14.84 15.13
C GLU A 39 -7.05 -14.27 14.54
N LYS A 40 -7.10 -13.11 13.87
CA LYS A 40 -5.94 -12.52 13.20
C LYS A 40 -5.17 -11.65 14.18
N LYS A 41 -3.85 -11.87 14.27
CA LYS A 41 -2.91 -11.04 15.04
C LYS A 41 -1.79 -10.54 14.12
N VAL A 42 -1.53 -9.25 14.13
CA VAL A 42 -0.60 -8.59 13.21
C VAL A 42 0.33 -7.60 13.90
N ASN A 43 1.38 -7.17 13.20
CA ASN A 43 2.27 -6.10 13.63
C ASN A 43 1.58 -4.73 13.48
N ALA A 44 1.55 -3.95 14.56
CA ALA A 44 0.96 -2.61 14.59
C ALA A 44 1.75 -1.57 13.79
N LYS A 45 3.02 -1.86 13.49
CA LYS A 45 3.93 -0.99 12.74
C LYS A 45 3.88 -1.24 11.23
N SER A 46 3.21 -2.32 10.81
CA SER A 46 2.99 -2.64 9.40
C SER A 46 1.64 -2.10 8.95
N LEU A 47 1.68 -1.18 7.98
CA LEU A 47 0.48 -0.63 7.38
C LEU A 47 -0.27 -1.71 6.60
N ILE A 48 0.44 -2.56 5.86
CA ILE A 48 -0.17 -3.64 5.07
C ILE A 48 -0.90 -4.61 5.99
N SER A 49 -0.27 -5.01 7.09
CA SER A 49 -0.85 -5.98 8.02
C SER A 49 -2.04 -5.39 8.79
N ILE A 50 -2.01 -4.10 9.13
CA ILE A 50 -3.15 -3.40 9.74
C ILE A 50 -4.32 -3.30 8.75
N LEU A 51 -4.08 -2.96 7.49
CA LEU A 51 -5.14 -2.94 6.47
C LEU A 51 -5.74 -4.33 6.26
N ALA A 52 -4.91 -5.38 6.28
CA ALA A 52 -5.34 -6.78 6.12
C ALA A 52 -6.17 -7.34 7.29
N LEU A 53 -6.18 -6.69 8.46
CA LEU A 53 -7.06 -7.08 9.56
C LEU A 53 -8.54 -6.88 9.23
N GLY A 54 -8.90 -5.95 8.33
CA GLY A 54 -10.30 -5.74 7.94
C GLY A 54 -11.19 -5.15 9.05
N VAL A 55 -10.61 -4.41 10.01
CA VAL A 55 -11.36 -3.85 11.15
C VAL A 55 -12.30 -2.73 10.69
N ARG A 56 -13.61 -2.99 10.78
CA ARG A 56 -14.67 -2.02 10.47
C ARG A 56 -14.98 -1.10 11.65
N SER A 57 -15.76 -0.04 11.38
CA SER A 57 -16.32 0.82 12.43
C SER A 57 -17.08 0.01 13.48
N GLY A 58 -16.88 0.36 14.75
CA GLY A 58 -17.38 -0.38 15.91
C GLY A 58 -16.61 -1.67 16.23
N GLY A 59 -15.62 -2.03 15.43
CA GLY A 59 -14.79 -3.21 15.63
C GLY A 59 -13.91 -3.07 16.88
N MET A 60 -13.88 -4.13 17.69
CA MET A 60 -12.97 -4.23 18.83
C MET A 60 -11.63 -4.80 18.38
N ILE A 61 -10.55 -4.14 18.79
CA ILE A 61 -9.18 -4.62 18.62
C ILE A 61 -8.53 -4.79 19.98
N ARG A 62 -7.64 -5.78 20.09
CA ARG A 62 -6.78 -5.95 21.26
C ARG A 62 -5.36 -5.53 20.89
N VAL A 63 -4.83 -4.53 21.57
CA VAL A 63 -3.46 -4.05 21.37
C VAL A 63 -2.58 -4.63 22.47
N GLU A 64 -1.44 -5.21 22.09
CA GLU A 64 -0.45 -5.76 23.01
C GLU A 64 0.91 -5.12 22.73
N ALA A 65 1.54 -4.54 23.74
CA ALA A 65 2.86 -3.95 23.66
C ALA A 65 3.84 -4.68 24.59
N ASP A 66 5.02 -5.00 24.07
CA ASP A 66 6.10 -5.61 24.83
C ASP A 66 7.43 -4.89 24.53
N GLY A 67 8.00 -4.24 25.54
CA GLY A 67 9.24 -3.50 25.41
C GLY A 67 9.45 -2.44 26.47
N VAL A 68 10.56 -1.70 26.34
CA VAL A 68 11.03 -0.71 27.32
C VAL A 68 10.08 0.47 27.49
N ASP A 69 9.33 0.80 26.44
CA ASP A 69 8.38 1.91 26.34
C ASP A 69 6.93 1.42 26.21
N GLU A 70 6.64 0.18 26.62
CA GLU A 70 5.31 -0.44 26.48
C GLU A 70 4.19 0.37 27.15
N THR A 71 4.47 1.07 28.25
CA THR A 71 3.44 1.88 28.93
C THR A 71 3.13 3.15 28.14
N GLU A 72 4.15 3.81 27.61
CA GLU A 72 4.00 5.03 26.83
C GLU A 72 3.32 4.73 25.49
N ALA A 73 3.70 3.63 24.85
CA ALA A 73 3.07 3.15 23.62
C ALA A 73 1.56 2.92 23.77
N MET A 74 1.15 2.26 24.85
CA MET A 74 -0.26 1.97 25.11
C MET A 74 -1.08 3.24 25.34
N VAL A 75 -0.56 4.18 26.12
CA VAL A 75 -1.23 5.47 26.38
C VAL A 75 -1.37 6.29 25.10
N ALA A 76 -0.31 6.34 24.28
CA ALA A 76 -0.33 7.07 23.01
C ALA A 76 -1.34 6.47 22.03
N LEU A 77 -1.39 5.14 21.89
CA LEU A 77 -2.34 4.46 21.02
C LEU A 77 -3.78 4.61 21.49
N GLU A 78 -4.04 4.49 22.80
CA GLU A 78 -5.38 4.73 23.36
C GLU A 78 -5.84 6.18 23.12
N THR A 79 -4.94 7.14 23.29
CA THR A 79 -5.20 8.56 23.01
C THR A 79 -5.49 8.78 21.54
N ALA A 80 -4.71 8.19 20.64
CA ALA A 80 -4.87 8.33 19.20
C ALA A 80 -6.19 7.70 18.70
N VAL A 81 -6.58 6.54 19.24
CA VAL A 81 -7.87 5.92 18.91
C VAL A 81 -9.02 6.77 19.44
N SER A 82 -8.90 7.28 20.68
CA SER A 82 -9.95 8.12 21.29
C SER A 82 -10.10 9.49 20.62
N SER A 83 -9.03 10.02 20.00
CA SER A 83 -9.07 11.25 19.22
C SER A 83 -9.56 11.06 17.78
N GLY A 84 -9.89 9.82 17.40
CA GLY A 84 -10.43 9.49 16.08
C GLY A 84 -9.38 9.36 14.98
N LEU A 85 -8.10 9.13 15.32
CA LEU A 85 -7.02 8.82 14.35
C LEU A 85 -6.94 9.81 13.17
N GLY A 86 -7.18 11.10 13.44
CA GLY A 86 -7.08 12.16 12.44
C GLY A 86 -8.20 12.16 11.39
N GLU A 87 -9.29 11.43 11.58
CA GLU A 87 -10.47 11.45 10.69
C GLU A 87 -11.30 12.72 10.95
N ASN A 88 -10.98 13.81 10.24
CA ASN A 88 -11.89 14.95 10.10
C ASN A 88 -12.91 14.61 9.01
N HIS A 89 -14.22 14.79 9.28
CA HIS A 89 -15.36 14.47 8.40
C HIS A 89 -15.26 14.98 6.94
N HIS A 90 -14.43 14.37 6.11
CA HIS A 90 -14.37 14.56 4.67
C HIS A 90 -14.24 13.18 4.03
N HIS A 91 -15.34 12.42 4.12
CA HIS A 91 -15.57 11.34 3.16
C HIS A 91 -16.10 11.96 1.88
N GLN A 92 -15.24 12.08 0.88
CA GLN A 92 -15.72 11.87 -0.47
C GLN A 92 -16.10 10.38 -0.57
N GLN A 93 -17.37 10.13 -0.25
CA GLN A 93 -18.08 8.96 -0.72
C GLN A 93 -17.92 8.94 -2.26
N PRO A 94 -17.29 7.93 -2.88
CA PRO A 94 -17.56 7.69 -4.29
C PRO A 94 -19.05 7.40 -4.37
N ALA A 95 -19.71 8.09 -5.30
CA ALA A 95 -21.15 8.05 -5.52
C ALA A 95 -21.73 6.67 -5.24
N THR A 96 -22.75 6.63 -4.39
CA THR A 96 -23.62 5.49 -4.20
C THR A 96 -23.92 4.88 -5.57
N SER A 97 -23.51 3.63 -5.78
CA SER A 97 -23.95 2.84 -6.91
C SER A 97 -25.44 2.60 -6.70
N ASN A 98 -26.26 3.52 -7.20
CA ASN A 98 -27.68 3.26 -7.42
C ASN A 98 -27.75 1.97 -8.23
N GLY A 99 -28.41 0.97 -7.64
CA GLY A 99 -28.63 -0.33 -8.24
C GLY A 99 -29.15 -0.16 -9.67
N LYS A 100 -28.27 -0.37 -10.63
CA LYS A 100 -28.61 -0.69 -12.00
C LYS A 100 -27.84 -1.94 -12.33
N THR A 101 -28.60 -3.02 -12.46
CA THR A 101 -28.21 -4.30 -13.00
C THR A 101 -27.18 -4.14 -14.11
N ALA A 102 -26.09 -4.91 -14.03
CA ALA A 102 -25.09 -5.03 -15.06
C ALA A 102 -25.78 -5.20 -16.43
N PRO A 103 -25.47 -4.36 -17.43
CA PRO A 103 -25.90 -4.64 -18.78
C PRO A 103 -25.17 -5.90 -19.22
N VAL A 104 -25.93 -6.89 -19.68
CA VAL A 104 -25.41 -8.06 -20.40
C VAL A 104 -24.50 -7.54 -21.53
N PRO A 105 -23.28 -8.09 -21.71
CA PRO A 105 -22.39 -7.63 -22.75
C PRO A 105 -23.07 -7.81 -24.12
N ALA A 106 -23.34 -6.70 -24.79
CA ALA A 106 -23.80 -6.71 -26.17
C ALA A 106 -22.66 -7.27 -27.04
N THR A 107 -23.00 -8.25 -27.87
CA THR A 107 -22.09 -8.83 -28.86
C THR A 107 -21.58 -7.71 -29.78
N PRO A 108 -20.27 -7.58 -30.02
CA PRO A 108 -19.74 -6.48 -30.83
C PRO A 108 -20.25 -6.61 -32.27
N VAL A 109 -20.80 -5.51 -32.79
CA VAL A 109 -21.40 -5.44 -34.13
C VAL A 109 -20.33 -5.14 -35.21
N ASP A 110 -19.15 -4.65 -34.82
CA ASP A 110 -18.02 -4.35 -35.71
C ASP A 110 -16.67 -4.48 -34.99
N SER A 111 -15.62 -4.92 -35.70
CA SER A 111 -14.26 -5.15 -35.14
C SER A 111 -13.54 -3.88 -34.67
N ASN A 112 -14.03 -2.69 -35.04
CA ASN A 112 -13.43 -1.39 -34.68
C ASN A 112 -14.24 -0.64 -33.59
N ILE A 113 -15.27 -1.27 -33.02
CA ILE A 113 -16.11 -0.66 -31.99
C ILE A 113 -15.93 -1.43 -30.68
N ILE A 114 -15.27 -0.80 -29.71
CA ILE A 114 -15.13 -1.31 -28.35
C ILE A 114 -16.16 -0.58 -27.48
N THR A 115 -17.08 -1.34 -26.88
CA THR A 115 -18.05 -0.78 -25.92
C THR A 115 -17.46 -0.85 -24.51
N GLY A 116 -17.51 0.24 -23.76
CA GLY A 116 -16.97 0.32 -22.40
C GLY A 116 -17.86 1.14 -21.45
N LEU A 117 -17.51 1.15 -20.17
CA LEU A 117 -18.18 1.98 -19.17
C LEU A 117 -17.59 3.41 -19.21
N PRO A 118 -18.38 4.47 -19.43
CA PRO A 118 -17.84 5.84 -19.52
C PRO A 118 -17.35 6.32 -18.15
N ALA A 119 -16.06 6.64 -18.05
CA ALA A 119 -15.44 7.17 -16.83
C ALA A 119 -15.44 8.71 -16.75
N ALA A 120 -15.36 9.39 -17.90
CA ALA A 120 -15.40 10.84 -18.02
C ALA A 120 -16.28 11.26 -19.22
N PRO A 121 -17.10 12.31 -19.11
CA PRO A 121 -17.91 12.80 -20.22
C PRO A 121 -17.04 13.50 -21.28
N GLY A 122 -17.31 13.24 -22.56
CA GLY A 122 -16.65 13.93 -23.67
C GLY A 122 -16.43 13.06 -24.90
N ILE A 123 -15.90 13.67 -25.97
CA ILE A 123 -15.45 12.99 -27.20
C ILE A 123 -13.99 13.37 -27.41
N ALA A 124 -13.10 12.37 -27.51
CA ALA A 124 -11.70 12.56 -27.84
C ALA A 124 -11.41 12.03 -29.25
N ILE A 125 -10.68 12.80 -30.06
CA ILE A 125 -10.27 12.42 -31.41
C ILE A 125 -8.77 12.70 -31.53
N GLY A 126 -7.97 11.66 -31.76
CA GLY A 126 -6.52 11.78 -31.82
C GLY A 126 -5.84 10.45 -32.15
N PRO A 127 -4.50 10.44 -32.30
CA PRO A 127 -3.75 9.21 -32.50
C PRO A 127 -3.82 8.31 -31.26
N ILE A 128 -3.78 6.99 -31.47
CA ILE A 128 -3.71 6.01 -30.38
C ILE A 128 -2.25 5.89 -29.92
N PHE A 129 -2.01 6.14 -28.63
CA PHE A 129 -0.73 5.81 -28.00
C PHE A 129 -0.87 4.50 -27.23
N GLN A 130 -0.20 3.43 -27.71
CA GLN A 130 -0.22 2.14 -27.04
C GLN A 130 0.88 2.09 -25.97
N LEU A 131 0.47 2.25 -24.71
CA LEU A 131 1.35 2.06 -23.56
C LEU A 131 1.65 0.56 -23.40
N THR A 132 2.85 0.13 -23.81
CA THR A 132 3.33 -1.24 -23.58
C THR A 132 4.25 -1.24 -22.35
N ARG A 133 3.85 -1.89 -21.25
CA ARG A 133 4.75 -2.11 -20.11
C ARG A 133 5.87 -3.06 -20.55
N GLN A 134 7.12 -2.62 -20.49
CA GLN A 134 8.26 -3.49 -20.74
C GLN A 134 8.41 -4.51 -19.62
N THR A 135 8.70 -5.76 -19.96
CA THR A 135 8.97 -6.81 -19.00
C THR A 135 10.36 -6.58 -18.41
N ILE A 136 10.41 -6.23 -17.13
CA ILE A 136 11.66 -6.02 -16.39
C ILE A 136 12.41 -7.35 -16.32
N THR A 137 13.57 -7.43 -16.98
CA THR A 137 14.43 -8.61 -16.88
C THR A 137 15.31 -8.46 -15.65
N VAL A 138 14.91 -9.10 -14.57
CA VAL A 138 15.63 -9.08 -13.30
C VAL A 138 16.93 -9.88 -13.40
N ARG A 139 18.04 -9.29 -12.96
CA ARG A 139 19.32 -9.99 -12.79
C ARG A 139 19.18 -11.07 -11.71
N GLN A 140 19.38 -12.32 -12.08
CA GLN A 140 19.29 -13.48 -11.17
C GLN A 140 20.60 -13.84 -10.47
N SER A 141 21.67 -13.06 -10.64
CA SER A 141 22.95 -13.38 -10.00
C SER A 141 22.95 -12.88 -8.55
N PHE A 142 23.09 -13.81 -7.61
CA PHE A 142 23.26 -13.52 -6.19
C PHE A 142 24.73 -13.16 -5.90
N ALA A 143 24.96 -11.94 -5.42
CA ALA A 143 26.30 -11.42 -5.09
C ALA A 143 26.69 -11.62 -3.60
N GLY A 144 25.82 -12.20 -2.80
CA GLY A 144 25.99 -12.40 -1.35
C GLY A 144 25.01 -11.57 -0.52
N VAL A 145 24.64 -12.08 0.67
CA VAL A 145 23.57 -11.50 1.51
C VAL A 145 23.77 -10.00 1.76
N GLU A 146 24.96 -9.59 2.20
CA GLU A 146 25.26 -8.18 2.51
C GLU A 146 25.20 -7.28 1.27
N ALA A 147 25.70 -7.75 0.13
CA ALA A 147 25.66 -7.00 -1.12
C ALA A 147 24.24 -6.84 -1.65
N GLU A 148 23.41 -7.88 -1.57
CA GLU A 148 22.00 -7.83 -1.96
C GLU A 148 21.19 -6.91 -1.03
N LYS A 149 21.40 -6.99 0.29
CA LYS A 149 20.76 -6.09 1.27
C LYS A 149 21.14 -4.63 1.01
N ALA A 150 22.42 -4.35 0.75
CA ALA A 150 22.88 -3.00 0.41
C ALA A 150 22.27 -2.49 -0.92
N THR A 151 22.18 -3.37 -1.93
CA THR A 151 21.57 -3.04 -3.22
C THR A 151 20.08 -2.73 -3.08
N LEU A 152 19.36 -3.53 -2.28
CA LEU A 152 17.96 -3.29 -1.94
C LEU A 152 17.77 -1.94 -1.23
N ALA A 153 18.57 -1.68 -0.20
CA ALA A 153 18.49 -0.44 0.57
C ALA A 153 18.68 0.79 -0.35
N ALA A 154 19.69 0.77 -1.21
CA ALA A 154 19.94 1.84 -2.17
C ALA A 154 18.76 2.05 -3.15
N ALA A 155 18.15 0.95 -3.62
CA ALA A 155 17.00 1.02 -4.51
C ALA A 155 15.75 1.57 -3.81
N LEU A 156 15.52 1.19 -2.55
CA LEU A 156 14.43 1.72 -1.72
C LEU A 156 14.61 3.22 -1.46
N THR A 157 15.81 3.66 -1.08
CA THR A 157 16.11 5.09 -0.91
C THR A 157 15.83 5.87 -2.19
N THR A 158 16.31 5.37 -3.34
CA THR A 158 16.06 6.00 -4.64
C THR A 158 14.57 6.07 -4.97
N ALA A 159 13.81 5.00 -4.71
CA ALA A 159 12.36 4.96 -4.94
C ALA A 159 11.61 5.95 -4.03
N GLN A 160 12.01 6.06 -2.76
CA GLN A 160 11.43 7.02 -1.81
C GLN A 160 11.68 8.47 -2.23
N GLU A 161 12.89 8.79 -2.67
CA GLU A 161 13.24 10.12 -3.19
C GLU A 161 12.42 10.47 -4.44
N GLN A 162 12.27 9.52 -5.37
CA GLN A 162 11.43 9.71 -6.56
C GLN A 162 9.96 9.95 -6.21
N LEU A 163 9.41 9.21 -5.24
CA LEU A 163 8.04 9.41 -4.76
C LEU A 163 7.87 10.75 -4.05
N ALA A 164 8.87 11.18 -3.27
CA ALA A 164 8.86 12.49 -2.62
C ALA A 164 8.88 13.63 -3.67
N ALA A 165 9.72 13.53 -4.69
CA ALA A 165 9.77 14.50 -5.77
C ALA A 165 8.43 14.58 -6.54
N LEU A 166 7.81 13.43 -6.84
CA LEU A 166 6.52 13.39 -7.51
C LEU A 166 5.40 13.97 -6.64
N ARG A 167 5.43 13.69 -5.34
CA ARG A 167 4.53 14.27 -4.35
C ARG A 167 4.64 15.79 -4.32
N ASP A 168 5.85 16.34 -4.27
CA ASP A 168 6.06 17.78 -4.21
C ASP A 168 5.65 18.48 -5.51
N GLN A 169 5.90 17.86 -6.67
CA GLN A 169 5.39 18.33 -7.95
C GLN A 169 3.86 18.38 -7.97
N MET A 170 3.20 17.29 -7.58
CA MET A 170 1.74 17.21 -7.57
C MET A 170 1.12 18.11 -6.50
N ALA A 171 1.77 18.33 -5.37
CA ALA A 171 1.28 19.21 -4.31
C ALA A 171 1.10 20.67 -4.78
N THR A 172 1.85 21.10 -5.81
CA THR A 172 1.66 22.43 -6.42
C THR A 172 0.39 22.55 -7.25
N GLN A 173 -0.15 21.43 -7.76
CA GLN A 173 -1.31 21.40 -8.66
C GLN A 173 -2.58 20.87 -7.96
N ALA A 174 -2.44 19.83 -7.15
CA ALA A 174 -3.51 19.16 -6.42
C ALA A 174 -2.99 18.55 -5.11
N ALA A 175 -3.10 19.33 -4.02
CA ALA A 175 -2.58 18.93 -2.71
C ALA A 175 -3.27 17.68 -2.12
N GLU A 176 -4.56 17.47 -2.39
CA GLU A 176 -5.29 16.29 -1.91
C GLU A 176 -4.85 15.01 -2.64
N GLU A 177 -4.62 15.10 -3.95
CA GLU A 177 -4.15 13.96 -4.78
C GLU A 177 -2.70 13.58 -4.43
N ALA A 178 -1.89 14.57 -4.03
CA ALA A 178 -0.51 14.33 -3.59
C ALA A 178 -0.40 13.44 -2.34
N ALA A 179 -1.45 13.33 -1.52
CA ALA A 179 -1.48 12.48 -0.34
C ALA A 179 -1.43 10.98 -0.67
N ILE A 180 -1.71 10.58 -1.92
CA ILE A 180 -1.58 9.18 -2.37
C ILE A 180 -0.12 8.72 -2.29
N PHE A 181 0.83 9.59 -2.65
CA PHE A 181 2.26 9.25 -2.63
C PHE A 181 2.81 9.02 -1.23
N ASP A 182 2.20 9.63 -0.22
CA ASP A 182 2.57 9.36 1.16
C ASP A 182 2.25 7.91 1.55
N VAL A 183 1.09 7.40 1.12
CA VAL A 183 0.70 5.99 1.36
C VAL A 183 1.67 5.06 0.64
N HIS A 184 2.05 5.40 -0.60
CA HIS A 184 3.06 4.63 -1.34
C HIS A 184 4.41 4.58 -0.62
N ARG A 185 4.82 5.66 0.05
CA ARG A 185 6.04 5.69 0.84
C ARG A 185 5.91 4.85 2.11
N ASP A 186 4.79 4.94 2.82
CA ASP A 186 4.55 4.13 4.02
C ASP A 186 4.56 2.63 3.73
N ILE A 187 4.11 2.23 2.53
CA ILE A 187 4.19 0.85 2.03
C ILE A 187 5.64 0.40 1.82
N LEU A 188 6.51 1.26 1.29
CA LEU A 188 7.94 0.95 1.12
C LEU A 188 8.66 0.87 2.47
N ASP A 189 8.23 1.64 3.46
CA ASP A 189 8.72 1.64 4.85
C ASP A 189 7.98 0.61 5.74
N ASP A 190 7.37 -0.42 5.15
CA ASP A 190 6.64 -1.44 5.90
C ASP A 190 7.60 -2.48 6.50
N PRO A 191 7.68 -2.62 7.84
CA PRO A 191 8.63 -3.50 8.49
C PRO A 191 8.37 -4.99 8.20
N ASP A 192 7.12 -5.40 8.00
CA ASP A 192 6.81 -6.80 7.69
C ASP A 192 7.23 -7.12 6.24
N LEU A 193 7.15 -6.15 5.32
CA LEU A 193 7.71 -6.27 3.97
C LEU A 193 9.24 -6.41 4.02
N GLU A 194 9.91 -5.52 4.75
CA GLU A 194 11.36 -5.55 4.92
C GLU A 194 11.85 -6.90 5.50
N GLU A 195 11.23 -7.38 6.57
CA GLU A 195 11.59 -8.65 7.22
C GLU A 195 11.49 -9.83 6.26
N LEU A 196 10.42 -9.91 5.47
CA LEU A 196 10.25 -11.02 4.53
C LEU A 196 11.24 -10.95 3.36
N VAL A 197 11.51 -9.76 2.83
CA VAL A 197 12.51 -9.60 1.76
C VAL A 197 13.89 -10.00 2.28
N HIS A 198 14.27 -9.54 3.47
CA HIS A 198 15.54 -9.93 4.10
C HIS A 198 15.62 -11.44 4.33
N GLY A 199 14.55 -12.07 4.81
CA GLY A 199 14.51 -13.53 4.96
C GLY A 199 14.69 -14.28 3.64
N LEU A 200 14.14 -13.79 2.53
CA LEU A 200 14.33 -14.39 1.21
C LEU A 200 15.75 -14.21 0.68
N ILE A 201 16.37 -13.05 0.92
CA ILE A 201 17.77 -12.80 0.55
C ILE A 201 18.72 -13.71 1.35
N GLU A 202 18.46 -13.90 2.64
CA GLU A 202 19.22 -14.82 3.49
C GLU A 202 19.12 -16.27 3.01
N ASN A 203 18.00 -16.63 2.38
CA ASN A 203 17.80 -17.92 1.71
C ASN A 203 18.41 -18.01 0.30
N GLY A 204 19.21 -17.01 -0.13
CA GLY A 204 19.97 -17.04 -1.37
C GLY A 204 19.25 -16.50 -2.61
N GLN A 205 18.10 -15.82 -2.45
CA GLN A 205 17.47 -15.10 -3.56
C GLN A 205 18.16 -13.77 -3.82
N SER A 206 18.20 -13.32 -5.09
CA SER A 206 18.65 -11.96 -5.40
C SER A 206 17.68 -10.91 -4.87
N ALA A 207 18.15 -9.69 -4.60
CA ALA A 207 17.33 -8.61 -4.04
C ALA A 207 16.06 -8.37 -4.84
N ALA A 208 16.16 -8.39 -6.17
CA ALA A 208 15.04 -8.16 -7.06
C ALA A 208 14.03 -9.32 -7.08
N GLN A 209 14.48 -10.58 -7.01
CA GLN A 209 13.56 -11.72 -6.92
C GLN A 209 12.86 -11.77 -5.56
N ALA A 210 13.63 -11.55 -4.49
CA ALA A 210 13.11 -11.48 -3.13
C ALA A 210 12.07 -10.37 -3.02
N TRP A 211 12.37 -9.18 -3.53
CA TRP A 211 11.44 -8.06 -3.58
C TRP A 211 10.17 -8.37 -4.37
N GLN A 212 10.29 -8.86 -5.61
CA GLN A 212 9.14 -9.19 -6.45
C GLN A 212 8.21 -10.20 -5.76
N SER A 213 8.79 -11.29 -5.21
CA SER A 213 8.04 -12.33 -4.53
C SER A 213 7.33 -11.80 -3.28
N SER A 214 8.01 -10.92 -2.55
CA SER A 214 7.49 -10.30 -1.33
C SER A 214 6.31 -9.38 -1.60
N VAL A 215 6.45 -8.50 -2.60
CA VAL A 215 5.38 -7.58 -3.01
C VAL A 215 4.18 -8.38 -3.52
N GLU A 216 4.40 -9.37 -4.40
CA GLU A 216 3.31 -10.16 -4.98
C GLU A 216 2.56 -10.96 -3.91
N ALA A 217 3.26 -11.53 -2.93
CA ALA A 217 2.62 -12.22 -1.79
C ALA A 217 1.67 -11.29 -1.01
N ARG A 218 2.09 -10.04 -0.76
CA ARG A 218 1.28 -9.04 -0.03
C ARG A 218 0.14 -8.49 -0.87
N ALA A 219 0.37 -8.25 -2.15
CA ALA A 219 -0.66 -7.83 -3.08
C ALA A 219 -1.76 -8.89 -3.20
N ASN A 220 -1.41 -10.17 -3.17
CA ASN A 220 -2.39 -11.25 -3.17
C ASN A 220 -3.20 -11.33 -1.87
N ILE A 221 -2.58 -11.08 -0.71
CA ILE A 221 -3.31 -10.96 0.55
C ILE A 221 -4.33 -9.83 0.48
N MET A 222 -3.94 -8.65 -0.01
CA MET A 222 -4.83 -7.50 -0.16
C MET A 222 -5.95 -7.76 -1.16
N ALA A 223 -5.64 -8.36 -2.31
CA ALA A 223 -6.60 -8.70 -3.35
C ALA A 223 -7.65 -9.72 -2.89
N GLY A 224 -7.30 -10.57 -1.91
CA GLY A 224 -8.19 -11.55 -1.31
C GLY A 224 -9.06 -11.01 -0.17
N LEU A 225 -8.98 -9.72 0.17
CA LEU A 225 -9.85 -9.11 1.19
C LEU A 225 -11.26 -8.88 0.64
N ASP A 226 -12.28 -9.06 1.49
CA ASP A 226 -13.69 -8.87 1.11
C ASP A 226 -14.06 -7.41 0.81
N ASP A 227 -13.24 -6.45 1.24
CA ASP A 227 -13.46 -5.03 0.98
C ASP A 227 -12.96 -4.65 -0.42
N PRO A 228 -13.84 -4.27 -1.37
CA PRO A 228 -13.44 -3.94 -2.74
C PRO A 228 -12.45 -2.77 -2.83
N LEU A 229 -12.51 -1.82 -1.89
CA LEU A 229 -11.60 -0.67 -1.87
C LEU A 229 -10.19 -1.09 -1.46
N LEU A 230 -10.07 -2.01 -0.48
CA LEU A 230 -8.77 -2.57 -0.08
C LEU A 230 -8.21 -3.51 -1.14
N ALA A 231 -9.08 -4.30 -1.79
CA ALA A 231 -8.69 -5.16 -2.89
C ALA A 231 -8.15 -4.36 -4.09
N ALA A 232 -8.76 -3.20 -4.40
CA ALA A 232 -8.27 -2.30 -5.44
C ALA A 232 -6.84 -1.80 -5.16
N ARG A 233 -6.48 -1.59 -3.88
CA ARG A 233 -5.13 -1.16 -3.48
C ARG A 233 -4.03 -2.20 -3.69
N ALA A 234 -4.39 -3.46 -3.97
CA ALA A 234 -3.40 -4.45 -4.40
C ALA A 234 -2.70 -4.05 -5.71
N ALA A 235 -3.39 -3.33 -6.60
CA ALA A 235 -2.79 -2.78 -7.82
C ALA A 235 -1.77 -1.70 -7.48
N ASP A 236 -2.10 -0.79 -6.56
CA ASP A 236 -1.19 0.28 -6.10
C ASP A 236 0.09 -0.31 -5.49
N LEU A 237 -0.03 -1.36 -4.67
CA LEU A 237 1.12 -2.05 -4.10
C LEU A 237 2.03 -2.67 -5.17
N ARG A 238 1.44 -3.27 -6.21
CA ARG A 238 2.21 -3.80 -7.35
C ARG A 238 2.91 -2.70 -8.12
N ASP A 239 2.26 -1.57 -8.35
CA ASP A 239 2.84 -0.44 -9.07
C ASP A 239 4.02 0.18 -8.30
N VAL A 240 3.89 0.33 -6.98
CA VAL A 240 4.98 0.77 -6.10
C VAL A 240 6.13 -0.25 -6.09
N GLY A 241 5.82 -1.54 -6.03
CA GLY A 241 6.82 -2.60 -6.10
C GLY A 241 7.55 -2.64 -7.45
N GLU A 242 6.85 -2.41 -8.56
CA GLU A 242 7.43 -2.37 -9.89
C GLU A 242 8.44 -1.23 -10.05
N ARG A 243 8.16 -0.06 -9.44
CA ARG A 243 9.12 1.06 -9.41
C ARG A 243 10.47 0.64 -8.82
N VAL A 244 10.46 -0.03 -7.67
CA VAL A 244 11.69 -0.52 -7.02
C VAL A 244 12.37 -1.59 -7.89
N LEU A 245 11.59 -2.47 -8.52
CA LEU A 245 12.14 -3.49 -9.44
C LEU A 245 12.87 -2.88 -10.64
N ARG A 246 12.37 -1.78 -11.21
CA ARG A 246 13.05 -1.09 -12.32
C ARG A 246 14.41 -0.55 -11.87
N ILE A 247 14.47 0.05 -10.68
CA ILE A 247 15.72 0.55 -10.09
C ILE A 247 16.70 -0.61 -9.86
N LEU A 248 16.23 -1.73 -9.30
CA LEU A 248 17.05 -2.92 -9.07
C LEU A 248 17.53 -3.59 -10.37
N ALA A 249 16.75 -3.49 -11.45
CA ALA A 249 17.13 -3.99 -12.76
C ALA A 249 18.13 -3.09 -13.50
N GLY A 250 18.45 -1.90 -12.96
CA GLY A 250 19.27 -0.90 -13.63
C GLY A 250 18.58 -0.28 -14.85
N ASP A 251 17.26 -0.42 -14.94
CA ASP A 251 16.45 0.19 -15.97
C ASP A 251 16.14 1.61 -15.50
N GLU A 252 17.10 2.53 -15.74
CA GLU A 252 16.89 3.96 -15.53
C GLU A 252 15.70 4.38 -16.39
N ALA A 253 14.55 4.50 -15.73
CA ALA A 253 13.41 5.31 -16.13
C ALA A 253 13.26 5.50 -17.65
N THR A 254 13.12 4.41 -18.42
CA THR A 254 12.24 4.47 -19.59
C THR A 254 10.80 4.41 -19.06
N GLY A 255 10.45 5.34 -18.17
CA GLY A 255 9.06 5.66 -17.90
C GLY A 255 8.46 5.96 -19.26
N ALA A 256 7.38 5.28 -19.61
CA ALA A 256 6.82 5.38 -20.94
C ALA A 256 6.69 6.86 -21.32
N SER A 257 7.49 7.28 -22.29
CA SER A 257 7.44 8.64 -22.79
C SER A 257 6.08 8.81 -23.41
N LEU A 258 5.18 9.48 -22.68
CA LEU A 258 3.95 9.98 -23.28
C LEU A 258 4.38 11.04 -24.32
N PRO A 259 3.81 11.01 -25.54
CA PRO A 259 4.09 11.99 -26.58
C PRO A 259 3.58 13.39 -26.21
#